data_AF-A0A832K9G7-F1
#
_entry.id   AF-A0A832K9G7-F1
#
_cell.length_a   1.000
_cell.length_b   1.000
_cell.length_c   1.000
_cell.angle_alpha   90.00
_cell.angle_beta   90.00
_cell.angle_gamma   90.00
#
_symmetry.space_group_name_H-M   'P 1'
#
loop_
_entity.id
_entity.type
_entity.pdbx_description
1 polymer ?
#
loop_
_entity_poly.entity_id
_entity_poly.type
_entity_poly.pdbx_seq_one_letter_code
_entity_poly.pdbx_strand_id
1 'polypeptide(L)'
;MPRPKRTATSLPQRAEREPTATMNTTPPKPMQISDLIFIGIKGSVIALSRATGEQVWVTHLKGWDFVNLEVHDNKLYAMCHGEIFCLDPLTGDGLWHNPLRGFGTGLATLALAGAAPSGNAPALAEERHRAARAAASAA
;
A
#
# COMPACT_ATOMS: atom_id res chain seq x y z
N MET A 1 54.92 57.39 -20.80
CA MET A 1 54.13 57.72 -19.60
C MET A 1 54.24 56.57 -18.59
N PRO A 2 54.41 56.83 -17.28
CA PRO A 2 54.95 55.87 -16.31
C PRO A 2 53.94 55.41 -15.22
N ARG A 3 54.11 54.16 -14.71
CA ARG A 3 53.82 53.59 -13.35
C ARG A 3 52.39 53.74 -12.73
N PRO A 4 51.86 52.78 -11.92
CA PRO A 4 52.42 52.27 -10.65
C PRO A 4 52.39 50.72 -10.51
N LYS A 5 53.33 50.04 -9.85
CA LYS A 5 53.71 49.91 -8.42
C LYS A 5 52.71 49.16 -7.53
N ARG A 6 53.15 47.96 -7.08
CA ARG A 6 52.90 47.27 -5.79
C ARG A 6 51.46 46.77 -5.58
N THR A 7 51.22 45.59 -5.01
CA THR A 7 51.63 45.20 -3.65
C THR A 7 51.55 43.67 -3.50
N ALA A 8 52.51 43.07 -2.81
CA ALA A 8 52.39 41.71 -2.29
C ALA A 8 51.39 41.70 -1.12
N THR A 9 50.50 40.70 -1.09
CA THR A 9 49.74 40.37 0.12
C THR A 9 49.89 38.88 0.38
N SER A 10 50.55 38.60 1.49
CA SER A 10 50.75 37.30 2.12
C SER A 10 49.62 37.04 3.14
N LEU A 11 49.40 35.75 3.45
CA LEU A 11 48.67 35.11 4.57
C LEU A 11 47.26 34.55 4.27
N PRO A 12 46.82 33.48 4.95
CA PRO A 12 47.56 32.45 5.71
C PRO A 12 47.18 30.99 5.34
N GLN A 13 48.07 30.06 5.69
CA GLN A 13 47.71 28.66 5.97
C GLN A 13 46.55 28.64 6.98
N ARG A 14 45.43 28.00 6.65
CA ARG A 14 44.43 27.64 7.66
C ARG A 14 43.74 26.33 7.33
N ALA A 15 44.25 25.32 8.04
CA ALA A 15 43.53 24.18 8.57
C ALA A 15 42.94 23.20 7.55
N GLU A 16 43.73 22.17 7.27
CA GLU A 16 43.22 20.80 7.28
C GLU A 16 42.28 20.62 8.48
N ARG A 17 40.99 20.52 8.20
CA ARG A 17 40.03 19.85 9.05
C ARG A 17 39.33 18.86 8.16
N GLU A 18 39.80 17.61 8.18
CA GLU A 18 38.90 16.50 7.90
C GLU A 18 37.74 16.58 8.90
N PRO A 19 36.51 16.36 8.44
CA PRO A 19 35.51 15.70 9.25
C PRO A 19 35.41 14.26 8.76
N THR A 20 36.11 13.37 9.48
CA THR A 20 35.70 11.97 9.66
C THR A 20 34.22 11.92 10.00
N ALA A 21 33.41 11.44 9.05
CA ALA A 21 32.12 10.81 9.30
C ALA A 21 31.73 10.03 8.05
N THR A 22 32.28 8.83 7.91
CA THR A 22 31.72 7.81 7.02
C THR A 22 30.35 7.42 7.58
N MET A 23 29.31 8.17 7.21
CA MET A 23 27.94 7.71 7.40
C MET A 23 27.75 6.54 6.43
N ASN A 24 28.00 5.32 6.92
CA ASN A 24 27.52 4.09 6.32
C ASN A 24 26.00 4.06 6.45
N THR A 25 25.31 4.92 5.71
CA THR A 25 23.88 4.80 5.51
C THR A 25 23.70 3.73 4.45
N THR A 26 23.47 2.50 4.89
CA THR A 26 22.90 1.47 4.03
C THR A 26 21.72 2.12 3.29
N PRO A 27 21.69 2.11 1.95
CA PRO A 27 20.58 2.73 1.22
C PRO A 27 19.28 2.09 1.72
N PRO A 28 18.21 2.89 1.96
CA PRO A 28 16.94 2.34 2.42
C PRO A 28 16.52 1.25 1.46
N LYS A 29 16.33 0.04 1.99
CA LYS A 29 15.93 -1.12 1.20
C LYS A 29 14.60 -0.78 0.50
N PRO A 30 14.46 -1.02 -0.83
CA PRO A 30 13.21 -0.74 -1.52
C PRO A 30 12.10 -1.58 -0.92
N MET A 31 10.97 -0.94 -0.56
CA MET A 31 9.81 -1.62 0.02
C MET A 31 9.34 -2.74 -0.90
N GLN A 32 9.14 -3.93 -0.32
CA GLN A 32 8.59 -5.08 -1.00
C GLN A 32 7.18 -5.37 -0.51
N ILE A 33 6.38 -6.07 -1.33
CA ILE A 33 5.01 -6.47 -0.95
C ILE A 33 5.01 -7.34 0.31
N SER A 34 6.06 -8.16 0.51
CA SER A 34 6.24 -8.99 1.71
C SER A 34 6.43 -8.19 3.01
N ASP A 35 6.75 -6.90 2.89
CA ASP A 35 6.92 -5.97 3.99
C ASP A 35 5.61 -5.28 4.39
N LEU A 36 4.50 -5.59 3.70
CA LEU A 36 3.19 -4.97 3.90
C LEU A 36 2.14 -5.95 4.44
N ILE A 37 1.22 -5.42 5.22
CA ILE A 37 -0.02 -6.06 5.65
C ILE A 37 -1.18 -5.30 5.03
N PHE A 38 -2.08 -6.00 4.34
CA PHE A 38 -3.27 -5.39 3.73
C PHE A 38 -4.51 -5.65 4.58
N ILE A 39 -5.29 -4.61 4.81
CA ILE A 39 -6.52 -4.65 5.61
C ILE A 39 -7.67 -4.09 4.78
N GLY A 40 -8.74 -4.88 4.67
CA GLY A 40 -9.99 -4.47 4.04
C GLY A 40 -11.02 -4.13 5.11
N ILE A 41 -11.46 -2.88 5.19
CA ILE A 41 -12.42 -2.44 6.20
C ILE A 41 -13.29 -1.28 5.70
N LYS A 42 -14.63 -1.42 5.83
CA LYS A 42 -15.61 -0.37 5.51
C LYS A 42 -15.40 0.30 4.15
N GLY A 43 -15.20 -0.50 3.10
CA GLY A 43 -14.92 0.03 1.75
C GLY A 43 -13.54 0.65 1.58
N SER A 44 -12.62 0.51 2.54
CA SER A 44 -11.24 0.98 2.42
C SER A 44 -10.26 -0.18 2.41
N VAL A 45 -9.16 0.02 1.69
CA VAL A 45 -7.98 -0.83 1.72
C VAL A 45 -6.85 -0.04 2.36
N ILE A 46 -6.24 -0.61 3.39
CA ILE A 46 -5.14 0.01 4.12
C ILE A 46 -3.93 -0.91 4.01
N ALA A 47 -2.76 -0.35 3.69
CA ALA A 47 -1.50 -1.05 3.83
C ALA A 47 -0.74 -0.55 5.05
N LEU A 48 -0.32 -1.48 5.89
CA LEU A 48 0.54 -1.23 7.04
C LEU A 48 1.92 -1.82 6.81
N SER A 49 2.95 -1.16 7.33
CA SER A 49 4.29 -1.73 7.46
C SER A 49 4.22 -2.93 8.39
N ARG A 50 4.70 -4.08 7.92
CA ARG A 50 4.77 -5.31 8.72
C ARG A 50 5.76 -5.17 9.89
N ALA A 51 6.76 -4.32 9.75
CA ALA A 51 7.81 -4.13 10.76
C ALA A 51 7.36 -3.20 11.90
N THR A 52 6.60 -2.16 11.58
CA THR A 52 6.25 -1.10 12.55
C THR A 52 4.76 -1.02 12.87
N GLY A 53 3.90 -1.59 12.03
CA GLY A 53 2.45 -1.44 12.11
C GLY A 53 1.94 -0.08 11.61
N GLU A 54 2.84 0.81 11.17
CA GLU A 54 2.46 2.13 10.69
C GLU A 54 1.78 2.07 9.33
N GLN A 55 0.82 2.96 9.12
CA GLN A 55 0.13 3.09 7.84
C GLN A 55 1.07 3.61 6.76
N VAL A 56 1.22 2.85 5.68
CA VAL A 56 1.98 3.23 4.49
C VAL A 56 1.08 3.99 3.52
N TRP A 57 -0.11 3.44 3.23
CA TRP A 57 -1.09 4.07 2.35
C TRP A 57 -2.52 3.64 2.70
N VAL A 58 -3.50 4.41 2.20
CA VAL A 58 -4.94 4.07 2.27
C VAL A 58 -5.62 4.42 0.96
N THR A 59 -6.46 3.50 0.48
CA THR A 59 -7.29 3.67 -0.70
C THR A 59 -8.75 3.45 -0.33
N HIS A 60 -9.58 4.46 -0.57
CA HIS A 60 -11.02 4.38 -0.36
C HIS A 60 -11.67 3.85 -1.65
N LEU A 61 -12.28 2.68 -1.57
CA LEU A 61 -13.06 2.10 -2.66
C LEU A 61 -14.45 2.73 -2.70
N LYS A 62 -15.16 2.50 -3.80
CA LYS A 62 -16.58 2.83 -3.84
C LYS A 62 -17.36 1.82 -3.02
N GLY A 63 -18.04 2.29 -1.97
CA GLY A 63 -18.83 1.47 -1.07
C GLY A 63 -18.41 1.63 0.38
N TRP A 64 -19.17 0.99 1.27
CA TRP A 64 -19.00 1.08 2.74
C TRP A 64 -18.99 -0.30 3.39
N ASP A 65 -18.90 -1.35 2.57
CA ASP A 65 -19.19 -2.73 2.97
C ASP A 65 -17.90 -3.51 3.26
N PHE A 66 -18.05 -4.80 3.58
CA PHE A 66 -16.98 -5.77 3.68
C PHE A 66 -16.12 -5.77 2.40
N VAL A 67 -14.79 -5.78 2.60
CA VAL A 67 -13.81 -5.78 1.51
C VAL A 67 -13.08 -7.11 1.53
N ASN A 68 -13.22 -7.89 0.46
CA ASN A 68 -12.43 -9.11 0.28
C ASN A 68 -11.13 -8.77 -0.46
N LEU A 69 -9.99 -9.21 0.07
CA LEU A 69 -8.66 -8.89 -0.46
C LEU A 69 -7.91 -10.16 -0.90
N GLU A 70 -7.24 -10.08 -2.04
CA GLU A 70 -6.36 -11.14 -2.54
C GLU A 70 -5.12 -10.53 -3.20
N VAL A 71 -3.93 -10.99 -2.80
CA VAL A 71 -2.66 -10.56 -3.40
C VAL A 71 -2.13 -11.68 -4.28
N HIS A 72 -1.81 -11.35 -5.52
CA HIS A 72 -1.23 -12.30 -6.46
C HIS A 72 -0.48 -11.59 -7.57
N ASP A 73 0.66 -12.16 -7.98
CA ASP A 73 1.49 -11.66 -9.08
C ASP A 73 1.67 -10.12 -9.06
N ASN A 74 2.07 -9.62 -7.89
CA ASN A 74 2.29 -8.19 -7.61
C ASN A 74 1.06 -7.28 -7.83
N LYS A 75 -0.14 -7.83 -7.71
CA LYS A 75 -1.41 -7.09 -7.78
C LYS A 75 -2.24 -7.36 -6.53
N LEU A 76 -2.95 -6.33 -6.07
CA LEU A 76 -3.88 -6.43 -4.96
C LEU A 76 -5.30 -6.29 -5.50
N TYR A 77 -6.06 -7.38 -5.45
CA TYR A 77 -7.46 -7.41 -5.83
C TYR A 77 -8.31 -7.12 -4.61
N ALA A 78 -9.19 -6.13 -4.74
CA ALA A 78 -10.13 -5.77 -3.69
C ALA A 78 -11.56 -5.82 -4.25
N MET A 79 -12.41 -6.66 -3.66
CA MET A 79 -13.83 -6.69 -3.97
C MET A 79 -14.63 -6.01 -2.89
N CYS A 80 -15.48 -5.08 -3.28
CA CYS A 80 -16.35 -4.33 -2.40
C CYS A 80 -17.66 -4.03 -3.12
N HIS A 81 -18.79 -4.28 -2.47
CA HIS A 81 -20.13 -3.88 -2.94
C HIS A 81 -20.49 -4.31 -4.37
N GLY A 82 -20.09 -5.52 -4.78
CA GLY A 82 -20.33 -6.02 -6.14
C GLY A 82 -19.44 -5.36 -7.20
N GLU A 83 -18.35 -4.71 -6.81
CA GLU A 83 -17.33 -4.19 -7.70
C GLU A 83 -15.98 -4.84 -7.38
N ILE A 84 -15.09 -4.91 -8.36
CA ILE A 84 -13.72 -5.38 -8.19
C ILE A 84 -12.74 -4.31 -8.65
N PHE A 85 -11.73 -4.06 -7.82
CA PHE A 85 -10.65 -3.12 -8.03
C PHE A 85 -9.33 -3.87 -8.04
N CYS A 86 -8.43 -3.47 -8.92
CA CYS A 86 -7.04 -3.90 -8.88
C CYS A 86 -6.18 -2.71 -8.51
N LEU A 87 -5.43 -2.85 -7.43
CA LEU A 87 -4.55 -1.84 -6.89
C LEU A 87 -3.09 -2.26 -7.04
N ASP A 88 -2.20 -1.28 -7.15
CA ASP A 88 -0.79 -1.47 -6.92
C ASP A 88 -0.57 -1.73 -5.41
N PRO A 89 0.01 -2.88 -5.00
CA PRO A 89 0.16 -3.19 -3.59
C PRO A 89 1.15 -2.26 -2.85
N LEU A 90 2.10 -1.63 -3.56
CA LEU A 90 3.12 -0.78 -2.95
C LEU A 90 2.62 0.64 -2.73
N THR A 91 1.77 1.15 -3.62
CA THR A 91 1.29 2.54 -3.57
C THR A 91 -0.19 2.68 -3.20
N GLY A 92 -1.00 1.64 -3.43
CA GLY A 92 -2.45 1.68 -3.31
C GLY A 92 -3.17 2.26 -4.53
N ASP A 93 -2.44 2.60 -5.59
CA ASP A 93 -3.01 3.22 -6.79
C ASP A 93 -3.91 2.27 -7.57
N GLY A 94 -5.04 2.77 -8.05
CA GLY A 94 -5.95 2.00 -8.90
C GLY A 94 -5.34 1.71 -10.27
N LEU A 95 -5.03 0.45 -10.54
CA LEU A 95 -4.59 -0.03 -11.86
C LEU A 95 -5.78 -0.20 -12.81
N TRP A 96 -6.86 -0.81 -12.32
CA TRP A 96 -8.13 -0.92 -13.05
C TRP A 96 -9.31 -1.16 -12.11
N HIS A 97 -10.51 -0.93 -12.63
CA HIS A 97 -11.78 -1.15 -11.94
C HIS A 97 -12.79 -1.82 -12.86
N ASN A 98 -13.53 -2.80 -12.34
CA ASN A 98 -14.69 -3.38 -13.00
C ASN A 98 -15.92 -3.32 -12.06
N PRO A 99 -16.99 -2.61 -12.46
CA PRO A 99 -18.19 -2.46 -11.66
C PRO A 99 -19.12 -3.68 -11.64
N LEU A 100 -18.78 -4.78 -12.33
CA LEU A 100 -19.61 -6.00 -12.46
C LEU A 100 -21.10 -5.70 -12.70
N ARG A 101 -21.37 -4.78 -13.62
CA ARG A 101 -22.74 -4.31 -13.90
C ARG A 101 -23.64 -5.49 -14.28
N GLY A 102 -24.82 -5.52 -13.66
CA GLY A 102 -25.84 -6.54 -13.91
C GLY A 102 -25.75 -7.78 -13.02
N PHE A 103 -24.72 -7.91 -12.17
CA PHE A 103 -24.57 -9.04 -11.25
C PHE A 103 -25.04 -8.74 -9.82
N GLY A 104 -25.43 -7.49 -9.54
CA GLY A 104 -25.91 -7.04 -8.23
C GLY A 104 -24.78 -6.71 -7.24
N THR A 105 -25.15 -6.45 -5.99
CA THR A 105 -24.24 -6.01 -4.91
C THR A 105 -24.08 -7.08 -3.82
N GLY A 106 -24.34 -8.34 -4.19
CA GLY A 106 -24.26 -9.49 -3.30
C GLY A 106 -22.83 -9.82 -2.88
N LEU A 107 -22.71 -10.85 -2.03
CA LEU A 107 -21.41 -11.37 -1.61
C LEU A 107 -20.69 -11.98 -2.83
N ALA A 108 -19.47 -11.53 -3.09
CA ALA A 108 -18.65 -12.02 -4.19
C ALA A 108 -17.46 -12.85 -3.67
N THR A 109 -17.08 -13.87 -4.43
CA THR A 109 -15.82 -14.61 -4.24
C THR A 109 -15.00 -14.50 -5.51
N LEU A 110 -13.68 -14.53 -5.38
CA LEU A 110 -12.76 -14.53 -6.52
C LEU A 110 -11.80 -15.69 -6.38
N ALA A 111 -11.29 -16.14 -7.52
CA ALA A 111 -10.24 -17.13 -7.60
C ALA A 111 -9.34 -16.76 -8.78
N LEU A 112 -8.04 -16.92 -8.61
CA LEU A 112 -7.07 -16.63 -9.66
C LEU A 112 -6.67 -17.90 -10.39
N ALA A 113 -6.69 -17.84 -11.72
CA ALA A 113 -6.28 -18.95 -12.55
C ALA A 113 -4.80 -19.28 -12.31
N GLY A 114 -4.51 -20.52 -11.93
CA GLY A 114 -3.14 -20.95 -11.63
C GLY A 114 -2.66 -20.63 -10.22
N ALA A 115 -3.46 -19.94 -9.40
CA ALA A 115 -3.20 -19.83 -7.97
C ALA A 115 -3.69 -21.10 -7.24
N ALA A 116 -2.94 -21.55 -6.24
CA ALA A 116 -3.52 -22.46 -5.25
C ALA A 116 -4.72 -21.76 -4.59
N PRO A 117 -5.80 -22.48 -4.24
CA PRO A 117 -6.96 -21.86 -3.62
C PRO A 117 -6.55 -21.21 -2.29
N SER A 118 -6.35 -19.89 -2.30
CA SER A 118 -6.39 -19.06 -1.11
C SER A 118 -7.84 -19.06 -0.65
N GLY A 119 -8.13 -19.88 0.36
CA GLY A 119 -9.49 -20.26 0.74
C GLY A 119 -10.47 -19.09 0.84
N ASN A 120 -11.70 -19.34 0.41
CA ASN A 120 -12.89 -18.48 0.50
C ASN A 120 -13.48 -18.34 1.93
N ALA A 121 -12.67 -18.62 2.96
CA ALA A 121 -13.04 -18.53 4.36
C ALA A 121 -13.61 -17.15 4.79
N PRO A 122 -13.03 -15.99 4.40
CA PRO A 122 -13.57 -14.71 4.81
C PRO A 122 -14.96 -14.42 4.21
N ALA A 123 -15.19 -14.81 2.96
CA ALA A 123 -16.50 -14.67 2.31
C ALA A 123 -17.56 -15.54 2.99
N LEU A 124 -17.25 -16.80 3.29
CA LEU A 124 -18.17 -17.71 3.98
C LEU A 124 -18.47 -17.25 5.42
N ALA A 125 -17.50 -16.64 6.10
CA ALA A 125 -17.71 -16.05 7.42
C ALA A 125 -18.67 -14.85 7.36
N GLU A 126 -18.51 -13.98 6.37
CA GLU A 126 -19.42 -12.84 6.16
C GLU A 126 -20.83 -13.28 5.79
N GLU A 127 -20.98 -14.30 4.94
CA GLU A 127 -22.29 -14.89 4.62
C GLU A 127 -23.03 -15.36 5.89
N ARG A 128 -22.33 -16.09 6.77
CA ARG A 128 -22.88 -16.55 8.06
C ARG A 128 -23.28 -15.38 8.96
N HIS A 129 -22.45 -14.34 9.03
CA HIS A 129 -22.76 -13.14 9.81
C HIS A 129 -24.00 -12.40 9.27
N ARG A 130 -24.13 -12.27 7.94
CA ARG A 130 -25.31 -11.66 7.31
C ARG A 130 -26.57 -12.49 7.57
N ALA A 131 -26.49 -13.81 7.45
CA ALA A 131 -27.61 -14.72 7.73
C ALA A 131 -28.08 -14.64 9.19
N ALA A 132 -27.14 -14.62 10.15
CA ALA A 132 -27.45 -14.49 11.57
C ALA A 132 -28.13 -13.16 11.91
N ARG A 133 -27.67 -12.04 11.31
CA ARG A 133 -28.29 -10.72 11.50
C ARG A 133 -29.71 -10.66 10.94
N ALA A 134 -29.94 -11.25 9.76
CA ALA A 134 -31.27 -11.30 9.16
C ALA A 134 -32.25 -12.12 10.01
N ALA A 135 -31.80 -13.29 10.52
CA ALA A 135 -32.61 -14.13 11.40
C ALA A 135 -32.95 -13.45 12.74
N ALA A 136 -32.00 -12.71 13.33
CA ALA A 136 -32.23 -11.97 14.57
C ALA A 136 -33.16 -10.75 14.40
N SER A 137 -33.23 -10.16 13.21
CA SER A 137 -34.17 -9.06 12.93
C SER A 137 -35.59 -9.51 12.58
N ALA A 138 -35.81 -10.81 12.37
CA ALA A 138 -37.11 -11.39 12.01
C ALA A 138 -37.84 -12.05 13.19
N ALA A 139 -37.23 -12.06 14.38
CA ALA A 139 -37.77 -12.57 15.65
C ALA A 139 -38.19 -11.42 16.56
#